data_AF-A0A816W6L0-F1
#
_entry.id   AF-A0A816W6L0-F1
#
_cell.length_a   1.000
_cell.length_b   1.000
_cell.length_c   1.000
_cell.angle_alpha   90.00
_cell.angle_beta   90.00
_cell.angle_gamma   90.00
#
_symmetry.space_group_name_H-M   'P 1'
#
loop_
_entity.id
_entity.type
_entity.pdbx_description
1 polymer ?
#
loop_
_entity_poly.entity_id
_entity_poly.type
_entity_poly.pdbx_seq_one_letter_code
_entity_poly.pdbx_strand_id
1 'polypeptide(L)'
;MGKIDVSQEREKVQQLRNEGSAGHTILCDNLKKVYPGRDGNPPKMAVRGLYLDVPSGECFGMLGPNGAGKTSFISMMTGLLKPSSGTALVQGLDICKDMNKVYTSMGVCPQHDLLWETLTGREHLLFYGRLKNIKGSALTQAVEESLKSVSLFDGGVGDKPAGNYSGGMKRRLSVAISLIGNPKVVYLDEPSTGLDPASRKNLWDNKNRIEQWFNNNVPSLASRKYTLDPALLTAEATPRVRQNGRGDFKTLTEAINSVPVGNKERVIIKLGHGEYKEKVTIDRNKPFITLYGDPNAMPVLTFDGTAAEYGTVDSATLIVLSDYFMAINIIVKNSAPMPDGKRKGAQALSMRISGNKAAFYNCKFYGYQDTICDDTGNHFFKDCYIEGTFDFIFGSGRSLYLSTQLNVVGDGLRVITAHAGKSTEEKSGYSFVHCKVTGTGTGIYLGRAWMSHPKVVYAYTDMSSVVNPSGWHKNTQTEPGRCSMESISDQDQDREKKRELSIHKTLTT
;
A
#
# COMPACT_ATOMS: atom_id res chain seq x y z
N MET A 1 -22.96 31.66 3.01
CA MET A 1 -22.55 31.22 1.66
C MET A 1 -22.42 29.70 1.69
N GLY A 2 -23.17 28.98 0.84
CA GLY A 2 -23.10 27.51 0.80
C GLY A 2 -21.72 27.04 0.32
N LYS A 3 -21.18 25.97 0.90
CA LYS A 3 -19.91 25.40 0.46
C LYS A 3 -20.07 24.85 -0.97
N ILE A 4 -19.15 25.25 -1.85
CA ILE A 4 -19.22 24.98 -3.30
C ILE A 4 -19.23 23.47 -3.58
N ASP A 5 -18.54 22.67 -2.76
CA ASP A 5 -18.48 21.20 -2.84
C ASP A 5 -19.85 20.52 -2.65
N VAL A 6 -20.67 21.01 -1.71
CA VAL A 6 -22.01 20.46 -1.44
C VAL A 6 -22.99 20.75 -2.58
N SER A 7 -22.90 21.96 -3.17
CA SER A 7 -23.74 22.34 -4.31
C SER A 7 -23.37 21.53 -5.55
N GLN A 8 -22.08 21.35 -5.83
CA GLN A 8 -21.60 20.52 -6.94
C GLN A 8 -22.01 19.06 -6.79
N GLU A 9 -21.91 18.50 -5.58
CA GLU A 9 -22.34 17.12 -5.35
C GLU A 9 -23.85 16.94 -5.51
N ARG A 10 -24.64 17.93 -5.07
CA ARG A 10 -26.08 17.95 -5.31
C ARG A 10 -26.38 17.92 -6.80
N GLU A 11 -25.76 18.80 -7.58
CA GLU A 11 -25.96 18.85 -9.04
C GLU A 11 -25.57 17.53 -9.70
N LYS A 12 -24.43 16.96 -9.32
CA LYS A 12 -23.95 15.65 -9.79
C LYS A 12 -24.97 14.54 -9.50
N VAL A 13 -25.41 14.42 -8.25
CA VAL A 13 -26.39 13.40 -7.84
C VAL A 13 -27.70 13.54 -8.62
N GLN A 14 -28.15 14.78 -8.85
CA GLN A 14 -29.37 15.06 -9.61
C GLN A 14 -29.24 14.67 -11.08
N GLN A 15 -28.08 14.91 -11.71
CA GLN A 15 -27.79 14.46 -13.07
C GLN A 15 -27.77 12.92 -13.15
N LEU A 16 -27.02 12.27 -12.26
CA LEU A 16 -26.89 10.81 -12.21
C LEU A 16 -28.22 10.08 -11.97
N ARG A 17 -29.14 10.71 -11.23
CA ARG A 17 -30.49 10.18 -11.05
C ARG A 17 -31.27 10.10 -12.37
N ASN A 18 -31.00 10.98 -13.32
CA ASN A 18 -31.72 11.08 -14.58
C ASN A 18 -31.09 10.22 -15.70
N GLU A 19 -29.79 9.98 -15.65
CA GLU A 19 -29.03 9.26 -16.71
C GLU A 19 -29.00 7.73 -16.53
N GLY A 20 -29.53 7.21 -15.42
CA GLY A 20 -29.53 5.79 -15.09
C GLY A 20 -28.22 5.35 -14.42
N SER A 21 -28.31 4.53 -13.38
CA SER A 21 -27.23 4.24 -12.42
C SER A 21 -26.08 3.34 -12.94
N ALA A 22 -25.74 3.38 -14.23
CA ALA A 22 -24.66 2.56 -14.78
C ALA A 22 -23.29 3.03 -14.25
N GLY A 23 -22.72 2.32 -13.26
CA GLY A 23 -21.40 2.59 -12.68
C GLY A 23 -21.40 3.06 -11.21
N HIS A 24 -22.58 3.34 -10.64
CA HIS A 24 -22.71 3.90 -9.28
C HIS A 24 -23.21 2.85 -8.29
N THR A 25 -22.56 2.77 -7.12
CA THR A 25 -22.84 1.73 -6.13
C THR A 25 -23.80 2.22 -5.05
N ILE A 26 -23.65 3.45 -4.57
CA ILE A 26 -24.60 4.11 -3.66
C ILE A 26 -24.94 5.49 -4.23
N LEU A 27 -26.23 5.81 -4.33
CA LEU A 27 -26.70 7.15 -4.69
C LEU A 27 -27.75 7.60 -3.68
N CYS A 28 -27.54 8.73 -3.01
CA CYS A 28 -28.50 9.32 -2.09
C CYS A 28 -28.93 10.69 -2.63
N ASP A 29 -30.23 10.87 -2.88
CA ASP A 29 -30.82 12.15 -3.28
C ASP A 29 -31.69 12.68 -2.13
N ASN A 30 -31.19 13.75 -1.50
CA ASN A 30 -31.87 14.48 -0.44
C ASN A 30 -32.34 13.59 0.71
N LEU A 31 -31.52 12.60 1.10
CA LEU A 31 -31.90 11.61 2.12
C LEU A 31 -32.02 12.27 3.49
N LYS A 32 -33.14 12.05 4.19
CA LYS A 32 -33.41 12.64 5.51
C LYS A 32 -33.85 11.62 6.54
N LYS A 33 -33.47 11.89 7.79
CA LYS A 33 -34.00 11.19 8.96
C LYS A 33 -34.37 12.18 10.06
N VAL A 34 -35.64 12.14 10.45
CA VAL A 34 -36.19 12.86 11.60
C VAL A 34 -36.74 11.83 12.57
N TYR A 35 -36.26 11.88 13.81
CA TYR A 35 -36.85 11.15 14.92
C TYR A 35 -37.92 12.02 15.58
N PRO A 36 -39.10 11.46 15.89
CA PRO A 36 -40.15 12.20 16.56
C PRO A 36 -39.67 12.66 17.95
N GLY A 37 -40.21 13.80 18.40
CA GLY A 37 -39.99 14.25 19.77
C GLY A 37 -40.54 13.25 20.79
N ARG A 38 -39.83 13.10 21.92
CA ARG A 38 -40.27 12.30 23.07
C ARG A 38 -40.03 13.10 24.35
N ASP A 39 -40.90 12.91 25.34
CA ASP A 39 -40.75 13.48 26.69
C ASP A 39 -40.59 15.01 26.70
N GLY A 40 -41.40 15.70 25.90
CA GLY A 40 -41.37 17.17 25.77
C GLY A 40 -40.24 17.73 24.89
N ASN A 41 -39.36 16.88 24.35
CA ASN A 41 -38.28 17.31 23.46
C ASN A 41 -38.77 17.53 22.02
N PRO A 42 -38.22 18.51 21.29
CA PRO A 42 -38.52 18.71 19.89
C PRO A 42 -38.03 17.54 19.01
N PRO A 43 -38.62 17.33 17.81
CA PRO A 43 -38.14 16.35 16.84
C PRO A 43 -36.65 16.56 16.50
N LYS A 44 -35.88 15.46 16.48
CA LYS A 44 -34.44 15.50 16.21
C LYS A 44 -34.15 15.12 14.77
N MET A 45 -33.61 16.06 14.00
CA MET A 45 -33.10 15.77 12.65
C MET A 45 -31.72 15.13 12.74
N ALA A 46 -31.65 13.83 12.49
CA ALA A 46 -30.41 13.06 12.48
C ALA A 46 -29.67 13.14 11.14
N VAL A 47 -30.40 13.19 10.02
CA VAL A 47 -29.81 13.39 8.68
C VAL A 47 -30.60 14.50 7.96
N ARG A 48 -29.91 15.58 7.56
CA ARG A 48 -30.50 16.85 7.10
C ARG A 48 -30.43 17.06 5.58
N GLY A 49 -30.75 16.03 4.80
CA GLY A 49 -30.78 16.13 3.33
C GLY A 49 -29.42 15.84 2.71
N LEU A 50 -29.02 14.58 2.78
CA LEU A 50 -27.75 14.10 2.25
C LEU A 50 -27.84 13.85 0.74
N TYR A 51 -26.90 14.46 0.01
CA TYR A 51 -26.60 14.16 -1.39
C TYR A 51 -25.25 13.45 -1.42
N LEU A 52 -25.22 12.23 -1.93
CA LEU A 52 -24.01 11.41 -1.93
C LEU A 52 -24.00 10.48 -3.14
N ASP A 53 -22.90 10.48 -3.88
CA ASP A 53 -22.56 9.44 -4.84
C ASP A 53 -21.33 8.67 -4.38
N VAL A 54 -21.41 7.33 -4.35
CA VAL A 54 -20.27 6.43 -4.17
C VAL A 54 -20.16 5.52 -5.39
N PRO A 55 -19.19 5.78 -6.29
CA PRO A 55 -18.81 4.93 -7.40
C PRO A 55 -18.44 3.50 -6.99
N SER A 56 -18.53 2.57 -7.94
CA SER A 56 -18.02 1.21 -7.75
C SER A 56 -16.51 1.20 -7.51
N GLY A 57 -16.08 0.45 -6.48
CA GLY A 57 -14.66 0.31 -6.12
C GLY A 57 -14.13 1.39 -5.18
N GLU A 58 -14.95 2.38 -4.80
CA GLU A 58 -14.55 3.44 -3.88
C GLU A 58 -14.76 3.03 -2.41
N CYS A 59 -13.82 3.43 -1.55
CA CYS A 59 -13.97 3.34 -0.09
C CYS A 59 -14.32 4.72 0.46
N PHE A 60 -15.53 4.89 0.98
CA PHE A 60 -16.02 6.17 1.48
C PHE A 60 -16.09 6.19 3.01
N GLY A 61 -15.37 7.13 3.63
CA GLY A 61 -15.35 7.35 5.08
C GLY A 61 -16.27 8.50 5.51
N MET A 62 -17.23 8.23 6.40
CA MET A 62 -18.03 9.27 7.05
C MET A 62 -17.44 9.62 8.41
N LEU A 63 -16.88 10.82 8.53
CA LEU A 63 -16.30 11.33 9.78
C LEU A 63 -17.16 12.45 10.37
N GLY A 64 -17.25 12.51 11.70
CA GLY A 64 -18.00 13.53 12.41
C GLY A 64 -18.25 13.16 13.87
N PRO A 65 -18.64 14.12 14.73
CA PRO A 65 -18.82 13.88 16.16
C PRO A 65 -19.96 12.88 16.45
N ASN A 66 -20.01 12.37 17.67
CA ASN A 66 -21.11 11.55 18.14
C ASN A 66 -22.44 12.31 18.01
N GLY A 67 -23.44 11.64 17.43
CA GLY A 67 -24.73 12.25 17.14
C GLY A 67 -24.83 13.02 15.82
N ALA A 68 -23.77 13.06 14.99
CA ALA A 68 -23.81 13.67 13.65
C ALA A 68 -24.70 12.94 12.63
N GLY A 69 -25.21 11.75 12.97
CA GLY A 69 -26.13 10.98 12.13
C GLY A 69 -25.50 9.83 11.34
N LYS A 70 -24.22 9.48 11.57
CA LYS A 70 -23.49 8.39 10.89
C LYS A 70 -24.20 7.04 10.98
N THR A 71 -24.43 6.56 12.21
CA THR A 71 -25.18 5.32 12.49
C THR A 71 -26.61 5.38 11.97
N SER A 72 -27.27 6.54 12.06
CA SER A 72 -28.62 6.73 11.49
C SER A 72 -28.63 6.62 9.97
N PHE A 73 -27.60 7.11 9.29
CA PHE A 73 -27.42 6.95 7.84
C PHE A 73 -27.19 5.48 7.47
N ILE A 74 -26.22 4.82 8.11
CA ILE A 74 -25.93 3.39 7.85
C ILE A 74 -27.20 2.57 8.10
N SER A 75 -27.91 2.80 9.21
CA SER A 75 -29.16 2.11 9.53
C SER A 75 -30.25 2.32 8.48
N MET A 76 -30.29 3.48 7.82
CA MET A 76 -31.20 3.68 6.69
C MET A 76 -30.77 2.85 5.49
N MET A 77 -29.49 2.91 5.14
CA MET A 77 -28.94 2.18 3.99
C MET A 77 -29.05 0.66 4.15
N THR A 78 -28.95 0.14 5.37
CA THR A 78 -29.06 -1.29 5.70
C THR A 78 -30.49 -1.74 5.98
N GLY A 79 -31.49 -0.86 5.85
CA GLY A 79 -32.91 -1.18 6.02
C GLY A 79 -33.37 -1.35 7.47
N LEU A 80 -32.50 -1.13 8.47
CA LEU A 80 -32.86 -1.13 9.89
C LEU A 80 -33.77 0.06 10.25
N LEU A 81 -33.67 1.17 9.50
CA LEU A 81 -34.50 2.34 9.66
C LEU A 81 -35.05 2.80 8.31
N LYS A 82 -36.36 3.12 8.27
CA LYS A 82 -36.91 3.80 7.09
C LYS A 82 -36.45 5.27 7.06
N PRO A 83 -36.01 5.80 5.91
CA PRO A 83 -35.85 7.24 5.70
C PRO A 83 -37.14 8.01 5.98
N SER A 84 -37.01 9.22 6.51
CA SER A 84 -38.16 10.12 6.67
C SER A 84 -38.55 10.78 5.35
N SER A 85 -37.59 11.07 4.48
CA SER A 85 -37.81 11.54 3.12
C SER A 85 -36.53 11.35 2.28
N GLY A 86 -36.63 11.64 0.98
CA GLY A 86 -35.53 11.47 0.02
C GLY A 86 -35.50 10.05 -0.56
N THR A 87 -34.51 9.80 -1.41
CA THR A 87 -34.34 8.51 -2.09
C THR A 87 -32.90 8.05 -1.92
N ALA A 88 -32.70 6.75 -1.73
CA ALA A 88 -31.39 6.15 -1.84
C ALA A 88 -31.43 4.87 -2.68
N LEU A 89 -30.45 4.72 -3.55
CA LEU A 89 -30.27 3.60 -4.44
C LEU A 89 -28.97 2.87 -4.07
N VAL A 90 -29.01 1.55 -4.11
CA VAL A 90 -27.84 0.68 -3.99
C VAL A 90 -27.78 -0.19 -5.23
N GLN A 91 -26.75 -0.03 -6.05
CA GLN A 91 -26.63 -0.72 -7.35
C GLN A 91 -27.89 -0.52 -8.22
N GLY A 92 -28.45 0.69 -8.22
CA GLY A 92 -29.69 1.05 -8.93
C GLY A 92 -30.99 0.56 -8.28
N LEU A 93 -30.94 -0.15 -7.15
CA LEU A 93 -32.11 -0.66 -6.42
C LEU A 93 -32.52 0.29 -5.29
N ASP A 94 -33.81 0.62 -5.20
CA ASP A 94 -34.32 1.54 -4.17
C ASP A 94 -34.40 0.85 -2.80
N ILE A 95 -33.74 1.41 -1.78
CA ILE A 95 -33.68 0.80 -0.43
C ILE A 95 -35.06 0.70 0.26
N CYS A 96 -36.04 1.49 -0.17
CA CYS A 96 -37.41 1.44 0.36
C CYS A 96 -38.31 0.44 -0.40
N LYS A 97 -37.92 -0.03 -1.59
CA LYS A 97 -38.75 -0.89 -2.46
C LYS A 97 -38.14 -2.26 -2.73
N ASP A 98 -36.83 -2.30 -2.96
CA ASP A 98 -36.09 -3.45 -3.48
C ASP A 98 -35.17 -4.10 -2.44
N MET A 99 -35.35 -3.80 -1.15
CA MET A 99 -34.40 -4.18 -0.09
C MET A 99 -34.05 -5.67 -0.04
N ASN A 100 -35.01 -6.55 -0.34
CA ASN A 100 -34.76 -8.00 -0.43
C ASN A 100 -33.67 -8.36 -1.46
N LYS A 101 -33.63 -7.65 -2.60
CA LYS A 101 -32.58 -7.81 -3.60
C LYS A 101 -31.28 -7.19 -3.12
N VAL A 102 -31.35 -6.03 -2.46
CA VAL A 102 -30.16 -5.35 -1.91
C VAL A 102 -29.45 -6.25 -0.89
N TYR A 103 -30.18 -6.94 -0.01
CA TYR A 103 -29.59 -7.86 0.98
C TYR A 103 -28.74 -8.97 0.37
N THR A 104 -29.03 -9.41 -0.86
CA THR A 104 -28.23 -10.46 -1.52
C THR A 104 -26.81 -10.00 -1.88
N SER A 105 -26.59 -8.69 -1.97
CA SER A 105 -25.33 -8.07 -2.43
C SER A 105 -24.69 -7.12 -1.40
N MET A 106 -25.24 -7.03 -0.19
CA MET A 106 -24.78 -6.14 0.88
C MET A 106 -24.07 -6.87 2.04
N GLY A 107 -22.91 -6.40 2.47
CA GLY A 107 -22.26 -6.75 3.73
C GLY A 107 -22.51 -5.69 4.80
N VAL A 108 -22.66 -6.08 6.07
CA VAL A 108 -22.84 -5.13 7.18
C VAL A 108 -22.02 -5.55 8.39
N CYS A 109 -21.18 -4.66 8.89
CA CYS A 109 -20.52 -4.76 10.20
C CYS A 109 -21.10 -3.65 11.11
N PRO A 110 -22.04 -3.95 12.00
CA PRO A 110 -22.65 -2.97 12.90
C PRO A 110 -21.68 -2.51 14.01
N GLN A 111 -22.01 -1.42 14.71
CA GLN A 111 -21.20 -0.89 15.82
C GLN A 111 -21.06 -1.89 16.98
N HIS A 112 -22.10 -2.67 17.26
CA HIS A 112 -22.10 -3.74 18.26
C HIS A 112 -22.09 -5.11 17.60
N ASP A 113 -21.27 -6.03 18.10
CA ASP A 113 -21.15 -7.36 17.53
C ASP A 113 -22.45 -8.18 17.70
N LEU A 114 -23.05 -8.60 16.58
CA LEU A 114 -24.23 -9.46 16.55
C LEU A 114 -23.81 -10.93 16.47
N LEU A 115 -23.19 -11.44 17.52
CA LEU A 115 -22.65 -12.80 17.58
C LEU A 115 -23.46 -13.68 18.55
N TRP A 116 -23.70 -14.92 18.17
CA TRP A 116 -24.24 -15.94 19.06
C TRP A 116 -23.11 -16.56 19.86
N GLU A 117 -23.14 -16.39 21.18
CA GLU A 117 -22.03 -16.82 22.05
C GLU A 117 -21.78 -18.33 22.00
N THR A 118 -22.82 -19.12 21.70
CA THR A 118 -22.76 -20.58 21.60
C THR A 118 -22.20 -21.08 20.28
N LEU A 119 -22.23 -20.28 19.21
CA LEU A 119 -21.72 -20.68 17.90
C LEU A 119 -20.24 -20.38 17.77
N THR A 120 -19.50 -21.27 17.11
CA THR A 120 -18.10 -21.07 16.74
C THR A 120 -17.95 -20.00 15.65
N GLY A 121 -16.75 -19.42 15.50
CA GLY A 121 -16.49 -18.48 14.40
C GLY A 121 -16.75 -19.10 13.02
N ARG A 122 -16.43 -20.38 12.84
CA ARG A 122 -16.71 -21.15 11.63
C ARG A 122 -18.21 -21.31 11.38
N GLU A 123 -18.99 -21.63 12.41
CA GLU A 123 -20.44 -21.78 12.29
C GLU A 123 -21.13 -20.46 11.94
N HIS A 124 -20.67 -19.33 12.47
CA HIS A 124 -21.16 -18.01 12.06
C HIS A 124 -20.95 -17.79 10.55
N LEU A 125 -19.73 -18.02 10.07
CA LEU A 125 -19.41 -17.83 8.65
C LEU A 125 -20.17 -18.82 7.75
N LEU A 126 -20.35 -20.07 8.18
CA LEU A 126 -21.21 -21.03 7.49
C LEU A 126 -22.65 -20.54 7.39
N PHE A 127 -23.20 -20.01 8.49
CA PHE A 127 -24.56 -19.48 8.54
C PHE A 127 -24.74 -18.29 7.58
N TYR A 128 -23.88 -17.27 7.70
CA TYR A 128 -23.96 -16.07 6.85
C TYR A 128 -23.63 -16.38 5.39
N GLY A 129 -22.68 -17.26 5.10
CA GLY A 129 -22.40 -17.71 3.73
C GLY A 129 -23.58 -18.41 3.08
N ARG A 130 -24.36 -19.21 3.82
CA ARG A 130 -25.61 -19.81 3.33
C ARG A 130 -26.70 -18.77 3.06
N LEU A 131 -26.81 -17.74 3.89
CA LEU A 131 -27.73 -16.61 3.63
C LEU A 131 -27.36 -15.86 2.34
N LYS A 132 -26.07 -15.88 1.96
CA LYS A 132 -25.55 -15.36 0.68
C LYS A 132 -25.64 -16.37 -0.48
N ASN A 133 -26.37 -17.47 -0.30
CA ASN A 133 -26.57 -18.52 -1.29
C ASN A 133 -25.28 -19.21 -1.77
N ILE A 134 -24.22 -19.20 -0.96
CA ILE A 134 -23.00 -19.98 -1.22
C ILE A 134 -23.23 -21.42 -0.76
N LYS A 135 -22.80 -22.41 -1.55
CA LYS A 135 -23.08 -23.84 -1.30
C LYS A 135 -21.83 -24.71 -1.50
N GLY A 136 -21.88 -25.91 -0.93
CA GLY A 136 -20.89 -26.97 -1.17
C GLY A 136 -19.46 -26.56 -0.83
N SER A 137 -18.51 -27.01 -1.64
CA SER A 137 -17.07 -26.73 -1.47
C SER A 137 -16.75 -25.23 -1.50
N ALA A 138 -17.48 -24.44 -2.32
CA ALA A 138 -17.30 -22.99 -2.38
C ALA A 138 -17.61 -22.31 -1.04
N LEU A 139 -18.61 -22.81 -0.30
CA LEU A 139 -18.91 -22.28 1.04
C LEU A 139 -17.78 -22.62 2.02
N THR A 140 -17.31 -23.86 2.03
CA THR A 140 -16.21 -24.28 2.90
C THR A 140 -14.95 -23.46 2.64
N GLN A 141 -14.61 -23.26 1.37
CA GLN A 141 -13.48 -22.43 0.96
C GLN A 141 -13.64 -20.98 1.41
N ALA A 142 -14.80 -20.36 1.16
CA ALA A 142 -15.08 -18.98 1.56
C ALA A 142 -14.98 -18.78 3.09
N VAL A 143 -15.42 -19.78 3.87
CA VAL A 143 -15.32 -19.76 5.34
C VAL A 143 -13.86 -19.80 5.79
N GLU A 144 -13.05 -20.69 5.23
CA GLU A 144 -11.63 -20.77 5.59
C GLU A 144 -10.87 -19.52 5.19
N GLU A 145 -11.08 -19.01 3.99
CA GLU A 145 -10.48 -17.77 3.51
C GLU A 145 -10.88 -16.58 4.39
N SER A 146 -12.15 -16.52 4.82
CA SER A 146 -12.64 -15.49 5.73
C SER A 146 -12.00 -15.59 7.12
N LEU A 147 -11.82 -16.80 7.67
CA LEU A 147 -11.12 -16.98 8.94
C LEU A 147 -9.64 -16.59 8.84
N LYS A 148 -8.98 -16.91 7.72
CA LYS A 148 -7.58 -16.56 7.47
C LYS A 148 -7.41 -15.05 7.32
N SER A 149 -8.30 -14.38 6.59
CA SER A 149 -8.22 -12.93 6.34
C SER A 149 -8.32 -12.11 7.62
N VAL A 150 -9.00 -12.61 8.64
CA VAL A 150 -9.09 -11.95 9.96
C VAL A 150 -8.26 -12.61 11.05
N SER A 151 -7.31 -13.48 10.69
CA SER A 151 -6.41 -14.16 11.63
C SER A 151 -7.14 -14.90 12.78
N LEU A 152 -8.23 -15.60 12.44
CA LEU A 152 -8.98 -16.50 13.32
C LEU A 152 -8.87 -17.97 12.89
N PHE A 153 -8.13 -18.27 11.82
CA PHE A 153 -7.94 -19.64 11.34
C PHE A 153 -6.90 -20.42 12.17
N ASP A 154 -5.78 -19.78 12.50
CA ASP A 154 -4.65 -20.45 13.16
C ASP A 154 -4.96 -20.84 14.62
N GLY A 155 -4.34 -21.93 15.08
CA GLY A 155 -4.50 -22.41 16.46
C GLY A 155 -5.91 -22.89 16.81
N GLY A 156 -6.74 -23.21 15.81
CA GLY A 156 -8.11 -23.70 16.00
C GLY A 156 -9.05 -22.66 16.62
N VAL A 157 -8.72 -21.37 16.52
CA VAL A 157 -9.51 -20.29 17.11
C VAL A 157 -10.92 -20.26 16.52
N GLY A 158 -11.04 -20.40 15.20
CA GLY A 158 -12.31 -20.40 14.46
C GLY A 158 -13.29 -21.49 14.90
N ASP A 159 -12.81 -22.55 15.54
CA ASP A 159 -13.59 -23.68 16.01
C ASP A 159 -13.97 -23.57 17.49
N LYS A 160 -13.63 -22.45 18.15
CA LYS A 160 -14.06 -22.14 19.52
C LYS A 160 -15.35 -21.32 19.51
N PRO A 161 -16.26 -21.51 20.48
CA PRO A 161 -17.45 -20.67 20.62
C PRO A 161 -17.11 -19.18 20.72
N ALA A 162 -17.88 -18.33 20.06
CA ALA A 162 -17.66 -16.89 20.04
C ALA A 162 -17.80 -16.25 21.44
N GLY A 163 -18.48 -16.91 22.39
CA GLY A 163 -18.50 -16.50 23.80
C GLY A 163 -17.11 -16.46 24.43
N ASN A 164 -16.18 -17.32 23.97
CA ASN A 164 -14.80 -17.39 24.45
C ASN A 164 -13.85 -16.40 23.75
N TYR A 165 -14.36 -15.61 22.80
CA TYR A 165 -13.56 -14.64 22.06
C TYR A 165 -13.33 -13.38 22.89
N SER A 166 -12.13 -12.81 22.81
CA SER A 166 -11.89 -11.44 23.28
C SER A 166 -12.72 -10.44 22.46
N GLY A 167 -12.94 -9.23 22.98
CA GLY A 167 -13.65 -8.18 22.24
C GLY A 167 -13.07 -7.94 20.83
N GLY A 168 -11.75 -7.98 20.68
CA GLY A 168 -11.11 -7.83 19.38
C GLY A 168 -11.27 -9.04 18.45
N MET A 169 -11.38 -10.26 18.99
CA MET A 169 -11.71 -11.45 18.20
C MET A 169 -13.16 -11.44 17.74
N LYS A 170 -14.10 -11.03 18.62
CA LYS A 170 -15.51 -10.80 18.28
C LYS A 170 -15.61 -9.77 17.15
N ARG A 171 -14.86 -8.67 17.26
CA ARG A 171 -14.84 -7.63 16.25
C ARG A 171 -14.32 -8.11 14.89
N ARG A 172 -13.20 -8.84 14.89
CA ARG A 172 -12.64 -9.47 13.68
C ARG A 172 -13.61 -10.45 13.01
N LEU A 173 -14.33 -11.24 13.81
CA LEU A 173 -15.37 -12.14 13.30
C LEU A 173 -16.54 -11.35 12.67
N SER A 174 -16.98 -10.25 13.29
CA SER A 174 -18.02 -9.37 12.73
C SER A 174 -17.64 -8.79 11.36
N VAL A 175 -16.37 -8.42 11.20
CA VAL A 175 -15.85 -7.96 9.90
C VAL A 175 -15.82 -9.10 8.88
N ALA A 176 -15.35 -10.30 9.25
CA ALA A 176 -15.38 -11.46 8.35
C ALA A 176 -16.82 -11.80 7.88
N ILE A 177 -17.80 -11.74 8.79
CA ILE A 177 -19.23 -11.91 8.48
C ILE A 177 -19.70 -10.87 7.46
N SER A 178 -19.24 -9.63 7.56
CA SER A 178 -19.62 -8.59 6.60
C SER A 178 -19.06 -8.82 5.19
N LEU A 179 -17.96 -9.57 5.05
CA LEU A 179 -17.25 -9.79 3.79
C LEU A 179 -17.58 -11.11 3.09
N ILE A 180 -18.16 -12.07 3.81
CA ILE A 180 -18.44 -13.39 3.25
C ILE A 180 -19.49 -13.31 2.13
N GLY A 181 -19.26 -14.05 1.03
CA GLY A 181 -20.15 -14.07 -0.14
C GLY A 181 -19.91 -12.97 -1.16
N ASN A 182 -18.74 -12.33 -1.12
CA ASN A 182 -18.32 -11.30 -2.08
C ASN A 182 -19.39 -10.20 -2.30
N PRO A 183 -19.79 -9.50 -1.22
CA PRO A 183 -20.78 -8.43 -1.32
C PRO A 183 -20.27 -7.33 -2.24
N LYS A 184 -21.20 -6.74 -3.01
CA LYS A 184 -20.91 -5.59 -3.89
C LYS A 184 -20.78 -4.29 -3.09
N VAL A 185 -21.43 -4.22 -1.94
CA VAL A 185 -21.44 -3.05 -1.05
C VAL A 185 -21.24 -3.52 0.38
N VAL A 186 -20.33 -2.90 1.12
CA VAL A 186 -20.09 -3.23 2.53
C VAL A 186 -20.25 -1.97 3.38
N TYR A 187 -21.12 -2.03 4.37
CA TYR A 187 -21.29 -0.96 5.37
C TYR A 187 -20.57 -1.36 6.65
N LEU A 188 -19.70 -0.47 7.13
CA LEU A 188 -18.92 -0.69 8.34
C LEU A 188 -19.20 0.47 9.31
N ASP A 189 -19.88 0.18 10.42
CA ASP A 189 -20.14 1.17 11.46
C ASP A 189 -19.12 0.99 12.59
N GLU A 190 -18.14 1.90 12.61
CA GLU A 190 -16.99 1.88 13.53
C GLU A 190 -16.25 0.52 13.62
N PRO A 191 -15.86 -0.10 12.48
CA PRO A 191 -15.27 -1.47 12.41
C PRO A 191 -14.03 -1.65 13.29
N SER A 192 -13.35 -0.57 13.63
CA SER A 192 -12.12 -0.54 14.43
C SER A 192 -12.32 -0.41 15.94
N THR A 193 -13.54 -0.11 16.41
CA THR A 193 -13.86 0.08 17.83
C THR A 193 -13.68 -1.24 18.58
N GLY A 194 -12.99 -1.19 19.73
CA GLY A 194 -12.69 -2.38 20.56
C GLY A 194 -11.49 -3.22 20.11
N LEU A 195 -10.86 -2.89 18.98
CA LEU A 195 -9.57 -3.48 18.57
C LEU A 195 -8.42 -2.74 19.24
N ASP A 196 -7.44 -3.51 19.73
CA ASP A 196 -6.13 -2.96 20.08
C ASP A 196 -5.43 -2.38 18.84
N PRO A 197 -4.45 -1.47 19.00
CA PRO A 197 -3.80 -0.81 17.87
C PRO A 197 -3.20 -1.76 16.82
N ALA A 198 -2.68 -2.93 17.22
CA ALA A 198 -2.10 -3.89 16.29
C ALA A 198 -3.19 -4.65 15.53
N SER A 199 -4.27 -5.06 16.20
CA SER A 199 -5.41 -5.72 15.55
C SER A 199 -6.19 -4.80 14.62
N ARG A 200 -6.28 -3.49 14.93
CA ARG A 200 -6.88 -2.48 14.05
C ARG A 200 -6.11 -2.37 12.74
N LYS A 201 -4.78 -2.40 12.81
CA LYS A 201 -3.91 -2.37 11.64
C LYS A 201 -4.08 -3.62 10.79
N ASN A 202 -4.06 -4.80 11.40
CA ASN A 202 -4.19 -6.09 10.71
C ASN A 202 -5.56 -6.30 10.07
N LEU A 203 -6.62 -5.65 10.57
CA LEU A 203 -7.97 -5.73 9.99
C LEU A 203 -7.99 -5.27 8.52
N TRP A 204 -7.12 -4.32 8.18
CA TRP A 204 -7.02 -3.71 6.86
C TRP A 204 -5.76 -4.14 6.09
N ASP A 205 -4.82 -4.82 6.75
CA ASP A 205 -3.52 -5.17 6.17
C ASP A 205 -3.70 -6.28 5.14
N ASN A 206 -3.71 -5.87 3.87
CA ASN A 206 -4.06 -6.65 2.68
C ASN A 206 -2.95 -7.62 2.22
N LYS A 207 -1.98 -8.02 3.07
CA LYS A 207 -0.82 -8.84 2.67
C LYS A 207 -1.20 -10.05 1.82
N ASN A 208 -2.22 -10.81 2.24
CA ASN A 208 -2.71 -11.97 1.49
C ASN A 208 -3.27 -11.60 0.10
N ARG A 209 -3.94 -10.45 -0.03
CA ARG A 209 -4.48 -9.98 -1.33
C ARG A 209 -3.38 -9.45 -2.23
N ILE A 210 -2.35 -8.82 -1.67
CA ILE A 210 -1.18 -8.34 -2.43
C ILE A 210 -0.38 -9.53 -2.95
N GLU A 211 -0.17 -10.56 -2.12
CA GLU A 211 0.48 -11.79 -2.54
C GLU A 211 -0.34 -12.52 -3.62
N GLN A 212 -1.66 -12.60 -3.46
CA GLN A 212 -2.54 -13.13 -4.50
C GLN A 212 -2.46 -12.32 -5.80
N TRP A 213 -2.53 -10.98 -5.73
CA TRP A 213 -2.37 -10.11 -6.90
C TRP A 213 -1.02 -10.33 -7.57
N PHE A 214 0.06 -10.40 -6.78
CA PHE A 214 1.41 -10.61 -7.30
C PHE A 214 1.51 -11.97 -8.00
N ASN A 215 1.02 -13.04 -7.39
CA ASN A 215 1.04 -14.38 -7.98
C ASN A 215 0.20 -14.46 -9.27
N ASN A 216 -0.91 -13.73 -9.34
CA ASN A 216 -1.76 -13.66 -10.54
C ASN A 216 -1.12 -12.87 -11.69
N ASN A 217 -0.36 -11.81 -11.39
CA ASN A 217 0.27 -10.95 -12.41
C ASN A 217 1.70 -11.37 -12.76
N VAL A 218 2.37 -12.07 -11.86
CA VAL A 218 3.73 -12.62 -12.01
C VAL A 218 3.72 -14.15 -11.85
N PRO A 219 2.89 -14.90 -12.62
CA PRO A 219 2.80 -16.36 -12.52
C PRO A 219 4.06 -17.05 -13.05
N SER A 220 4.15 -18.38 -12.98
CA SER A 220 5.34 -19.14 -13.37
C SER A 220 5.82 -18.85 -14.79
N LEU A 221 7.12 -19.03 -15.06
CA LEU A 221 7.71 -18.86 -16.40
C LEU A 221 6.93 -19.63 -17.48
N ALA A 222 6.52 -20.87 -17.17
CA ALA A 222 5.76 -21.73 -18.08
C ALA A 222 4.44 -21.08 -18.56
N SER A 223 3.77 -20.32 -17.71
CA SER A 223 2.50 -19.64 -18.02
C SER A 223 2.66 -18.37 -18.86
N ARG A 224 3.86 -17.75 -18.85
CA ARG A 224 4.12 -16.46 -19.51
C ARG A 224 5.11 -16.52 -20.66
N LYS A 225 5.63 -17.69 -21.00
CA LYS A 225 6.72 -17.82 -21.98
C LYS A 225 6.45 -17.16 -23.34
N TYR A 226 5.20 -16.96 -23.74
CA TYR A 226 4.84 -16.32 -25.01
C TYR A 226 4.71 -14.79 -24.96
N THR A 227 4.77 -14.19 -23.77
CA THR A 227 4.64 -12.73 -23.57
C THR A 227 5.92 -12.08 -23.04
N LEU A 228 6.94 -12.88 -22.71
CA LEU A 228 8.20 -12.41 -22.18
C LEU A 228 9.19 -12.01 -23.29
N ASP A 229 10.16 -11.17 -22.91
CA ASP A 229 11.27 -10.82 -23.78
C ASP A 229 12.04 -12.07 -24.24
N PRO A 230 12.27 -12.26 -25.56
CA PRO A 230 13.02 -13.42 -26.07
C PRO A 230 14.41 -13.58 -25.46
N ALA A 231 15.10 -12.48 -25.13
CA ALA A 231 16.41 -12.53 -24.49
C ALA A 231 16.33 -13.09 -23.06
N LEU A 232 15.25 -12.76 -22.32
CA LEU A 232 14.99 -13.33 -21.00
C LEU A 232 14.68 -14.83 -21.10
N LEU A 233 13.85 -15.26 -22.06
CA LEU A 233 13.55 -16.68 -22.26
C LEU A 233 14.82 -17.49 -22.54
N THR A 234 15.70 -16.96 -23.38
CA THR A 234 17.00 -17.56 -23.67
C THR A 234 17.83 -17.69 -22.41
N ALA A 235 17.86 -16.64 -21.58
CA ALA A 235 18.65 -16.64 -20.36
C ALA A 235 18.15 -17.63 -19.31
N GLU A 236 16.82 -17.79 -19.17
CA GLU A 236 16.22 -18.69 -18.18
C GLU A 236 16.20 -20.17 -18.61
N ALA A 237 16.58 -20.49 -19.86
CA ALA A 237 16.58 -21.87 -20.35
C ALA A 237 17.63 -22.75 -19.66
N THR A 238 18.82 -22.19 -19.37
CA THR A 238 19.94 -22.92 -18.75
C THR A 238 20.64 -22.06 -17.68
N PRO A 239 20.03 -21.85 -16.49
CA PRO A 239 20.65 -21.05 -15.45
C PRO A 239 21.93 -21.69 -14.89
N ARG A 240 22.99 -20.90 -14.72
CA ARG A 240 24.25 -21.32 -14.09
C ARG A 240 24.28 -20.86 -12.64
N VAL A 241 24.69 -21.73 -11.73
CA VAL A 241 24.87 -21.38 -10.31
C VAL A 241 26.37 -21.30 -9.99
N ARG A 242 26.79 -20.20 -9.36
CA ARG A 242 28.15 -19.96 -8.85
C ARG A 242 28.09 -19.74 -7.34
N GLN A 243 29.04 -20.24 -6.56
CA GLN A 243 29.06 -20.07 -5.10
C GLN A 243 30.21 -19.17 -4.63
N ASN A 244 29.93 -18.21 -3.73
CA ASN A 244 30.92 -17.30 -3.15
C ASN A 244 31.13 -17.53 -1.64
N GLY A 245 32.32 -17.25 -1.12
CA GLY A 245 32.66 -17.23 0.32
C GLY A 245 33.10 -18.58 0.92
N ARG A 246 32.76 -19.71 0.27
CA ARG A 246 33.32 -21.06 0.52
C ARG A 246 33.32 -21.97 -0.72
N GLY A 247 32.98 -21.42 -1.90
CA GLY A 247 32.78 -22.14 -3.14
C GLY A 247 33.80 -21.79 -4.22
N ASP A 248 33.31 -21.46 -5.41
CA ASP A 248 34.11 -21.20 -6.62
C ASP A 248 34.99 -19.93 -6.54
N PHE A 249 34.62 -18.97 -5.68
CA PHE A 249 35.26 -17.65 -5.61
C PHE A 249 35.50 -17.20 -4.16
N LYS A 250 36.54 -16.38 -3.96
CA LYS A 250 36.88 -15.79 -2.66
C LYS A 250 36.16 -14.47 -2.42
N THR A 251 35.87 -13.72 -3.48
CA THR A 251 35.24 -12.41 -3.43
C THR A 251 34.03 -12.35 -4.37
N LEU A 252 33.10 -11.43 -4.09
CA LEU A 252 31.98 -11.20 -5.00
C LEU A 252 32.47 -10.61 -6.33
N THR A 253 33.49 -9.75 -6.27
CA THR A 253 34.10 -9.15 -7.46
C THR A 253 34.68 -10.21 -8.41
N GLU A 254 35.38 -11.24 -7.88
CA GLU A 254 35.86 -12.37 -8.69
C GLU A 254 34.71 -13.14 -9.35
N ALA A 255 33.64 -13.42 -8.60
CA ALA A 255 32.49 -14.14 -9.13
C ALA A 255 31.83 -13.38 -10.29
N ILE A 256 31.68 -12.05 -10.18
CA ILE A 256 31.16 -11.19 -11.24
C ILE A 256 32.12 -11.09 -12.43
N ASN A 257 33.44 -11.06 -12.18
CA ASN A 257 34.45 -11.04 -13.24
C ASN A 257 34.51 -12.33 -14.04
N SER A 258 34.11 -13.46 -13.45
CA SER A 258 33.99 -14.74 -14.16
C SER A 258 32.80 -14.83 -15.13
N VAL A 259 31.88 -13.86 -15.10
CA VAL A 259 30.75 -13.79 -16.04
C VAL A 259 31.24 -13.14 -17.34
N PRO A 260 31.10 -13.81 -18.49
CA PRO A 260 31.61 -13.29 -19.76
C PRO A 260 30.87 -12.02 -20.19
N VAL A 261 31.59 -11.14 -20.89
CA VAL A 261 31.00 -10.01 -21.61
C VAL A 261 30.00 -10.54 -22.65
N GLY A 262 28.83 -9.91 -22.74
CA GLY A 262 27.74 -10.34 -23.62
C GLY A 262 27.03 -11.60 -23.16
N ASN A 263 27.10 -11.92 -21.85
CA ASN A 263 26.43 -13.08 -21.25
C ASN A 263 24.97 -13.21 -21.70
N LYS A 264 24.56 -14.42 -22.08
CA LYS A 264 23.20 -14.72 -22.55
C LYS A 264 22.42 -15.64 -21.64
N GLU A 265 23.04 -16.12 -20.56
CA GLU A 265 22.46 -17.11 -19.65
C GLU A 265 22.27 -16.51 -18.26
N ARG A 266 21.21 -16.89 -17.54
CA ARG A 266 21.02 -16.47 -16.14
C ARG A 266 22.17 -17.01 -15.29
N VAL A 267 22.96 -16.13 -14.68
CA VAL A 267 24.03 -16.53 -13.74
C VAL A 267 23.61 -16.16 -12.32
N ILE A 268 23.34 -17.16 -11.49
CA ILE A 268 22.96 -17.03 -10.09
C ILE A 268 24.22 -17.16 -9.23
N ILE A 269 24.67 -16.06 -8.66
CA ILE A 269 25.76 -16.02 -7.69
C ILE A 269 25.15 -16.16 -6.29
N LYS A 270 25.29 -17.35 -5.70
CA LYS A 270 24.89 -17.63 -4.32
C LYS A 270 25.94 -17.09 -3.36
N LEU A 271 25.49 -16.27 -2.43
CA LEU A 271 26.28 -15.65 -1.39
C LEU A 271 26.05 -16.39 -0.07
N GLY A 272 27.14 -16.85 0.55
CA GLY A 272 27.07 -17.38 1.92
C GLY A 272 26.81 -16.28 2.94
N HIS A 273 26.36 -16.65 4.13
CA HIS A 273 26.27 -15.72 5.25
C HIS A 273 27.64 -15.08 5.55
N GLY A 274 27.65 -13.78 5.79
CA GLY A 274 28.84 -13.04 6.17
C GLY A 274 28.81 -11.60 5.70
N GLU A 275 29.84 -10.86 6.07
CA GLU A 275 30.07 -9.48 5.64
C GLU A 275 31.14 -9.46 4.54
N TYR A 276 30.78 -8.89 3.40
CA TYR A 276 31.61 -8.70 2.22
C TYR A 276 31.97 -7.22 2.16
N LYS A 277 33.17 -6.86 2.62
CA LYS A 277 33.66 -5.47 2.57
C LYS A 277 34.28 -5.18 1.20
N GLU A 278 33.45 -4.93 0.19
CA GLU A 278 33.84 -4.71 -1.19
C GLU A 278 32.96 -3.64 -1.85
N LYS A 279 33.55 -2.80 -2.70
CA LYS A 279 32.82 -1.98 -3.66
C LYS A 279 32.60 -2.77 -4.94
N VAL A 280 31.35 -3.03 -5.29
CA VAL A 280 30.99 -3.95 -6.38
C VAL A 280 30.33 -3.22 -7.52
N THR A 281 30.81 -3.45 -8.74
CA THR A 281 30.20 -2.95 -9.98
C THR A 281 29.82 -4.12 -10.89
N ILE A 282 28.59 -4.10 -11.39
CA ILE A 282 28.11 -5.01 -12.42
C ILE A 282 27.94 -4.22 -13.71
N ASP A 283 28.88 -4.43 -14.62
CA ASP A 283 28.99 -3.67 -15.87
C ASP A 283 27.81 -3.91 -16.81
N ARG A 284 27.49 -2.88 -17.60
CA ARG A 284 26.40 -2.88 -18.59
C ARG A 284 26.46 -4.07 -19.56
N ASN A 285 27.66 -4.56 -19.83
CA ASN A 285 27.91 -5.64 -20.77
C ASN A 285 27.82 -7.05 -20.15
N LYS A 286 27.38 -7.19 -18.89
CA LYS A 286 27.18 -8.47 -18.19
C LYS A 286 25.72 -8.63 -17.70
N PRO A 287 24.74 -8.75 -18.61
CA PRO A 287 23.33 -8.88 -18.22
C PRO A 287 23.03 -10.24 -17.58
N PHE A 288 21.82 -10.37 -17.01
CA PHE A 288 21.28 -11.60 -16.43
C PHE A 288 22.05 -12.16 -15.21
N ILE A 289 22.72 -11.30 -14.45
CA ILE A 289 23.32 -11.69 -13.16
C ILE A 289 22.26 -11.61 -12.06
N THR A 290 22.24 -12.61 -11.18
CA THR A 290 21.42 -12.66 -9.98
C THR A 290 22.29 -12.85 -8.75
N LEU A 291 22.18 -11.96 -7.76
CA LEU A 291 22.75 -12.17 -6.41
C LEU A 291 21.70 -12.82 -5.52
N TYR A 292 22.04 -13.93 -4.87
CA TYR A 292 21.10 -14.72 -4.09
C TYR A 292 21.66 -15.07 -2.71
N GLY A 293 20.99 -14.61 -1.65
CA GLY A 293 21.28 -14.95 -0.25
C GLY A 293 20.24 -15.88 0.39
N ASP A 294 20.59 -16.41 1.56
CA ASP A 294 19.64 -17.10 2.44
C ASP A 294 18.80 -16.06 3.20
N PRO A 295 17.45 -16.12 3.16
CA PRO A 295 16.62 -15.15 3.88
C PRO A 295 16.80 -15.18 5.41
N ASN A 296 17.23 -16.31 5.98
CA ASN A 296 17.47 -16.46 7.42
C ASN A 296 18.90 -16.06 7.82
N ALA A 297 19.79 -15.86 6.84
CA ALA A 297 21.19 -15.54 7.06
C ALA A 297 21.72 -14.66 5.92
N MET A 298 21.06 -13.51 5.72
CA MET A 298 21.31 -12.65 4.57
C MET A 298 22.78 -12.14 4.57
N PRO A 299 23.50 -12.26 3.45
CA PRO A 299 24.83 -11.67 3.29
C PRO A 299 24.76 -10.14 3.35
N VAL A 300 25.79 -9.53 3.92
CA VAL A 300 25.94 -8.07 4.01
C VAL A 300 27.04 -7.64 3.06
N LEU A 301 26.69 -6.92 1.99
CA LEU A 301 27.65 -6.20 1.15
C LEU A 301 27.83 -4.80 1.72
N THR A 302 29.07 -4.42 2.05
CA THR A 302 29.34 -3.10 2.64
C THR A 302 30.60 -2.43 2.11
N PHE A 303 30.55 -1.11 2.03
CA PHE A 303 31.68 -0.24 1.74
C PHE A 303 31.47 1.12 2.44
N ASP A 304 32.47 1.98 2.46
CA ASP A 304 32.48 3.30 3.14
C ASP A 304 32.76 4.47 2.19
N GLY A 305 32.56 4.27 0.89
CA GLY A 305 32.76 5.29 -0.14
C GLY A 305 31.86 6.50 0.05
N THR A 306 32.44 7.70 -0.12
CA THR A 306 31.73 8.98 -0.02
C THR A 306 31.83 9.80 -1.31
N ALA A 307 30.95 10.78 -1.48
CA ALA A 307 30.97 11.67 -2.63
C ALA A 307 32.23 12.56 -2.70
N ALA A 308 32.91 12.79 -1.57
CA ALA A 308 34.20 13.47 -1.56
C ALA A 308 35.28 12.68 -2.30
N GLU A 309 35.20 11.35 -2.27
CA GLU A 309 36.19 10.46 -2.89
C GLU A 309 35.78 10.03 -4.29
N TYR A 310 34.50 9.68 -4.49
CA TYR A 310 34.01 9.06 -5.73
C TYR A 310 33.05 9.94 -6.52
N GLY A 311 32.62 11.09 -5.98
CA GLY A 311 31.40 11.74 -6.43
C GLY A 311 30.14 10.99 -5.98
N THR A 312 28.98 11.62 -6.05
CA THR A 312 27.74 11.08 -5.46
C THR A 312 27.41 9.70 -5.99
N VAL A 313 27.23 9.55 -7.31
CA VAL A 313 26.73 8.30 -7.90
C VAL A 313 27.71 7.13 -7.79
N ASP A 314 29.01 7.39 -7.82
CA ASP A 314 30.02 6.33 -7.78
C ASP A 314 30.50 6.02 -6.35
N SER A 315 30.01 6.73 -5.33
CA SER A 315 30.18 6.38 -3.92
C SER A 315 29.45 5.10 -3.49
N ALA A 316 28.61 4.55 -4.38
CA ALA A 316 27.78 3.40 -4.08
C ALA A 316 28.59 2.14 -3.72
N THR A 317 28.12 1.42 -2.69
CA THR A 317 28.64 0.09 -2.33
C THR A 317 28.36 -0.93 -3.44
N LEU A 318 27.14 -0.92 -4.00
CA LEU A 318 26.75 -1.74 -5.15
C LEU A 318 26.34 -0.86 -6.33
N ILE A 319 27.01 -0.97 -7.46
CA ILE A 319 26.68 -0.29 -8.72
C ILE A 319 26.21 -1.34 -9.71
N VAL A 320 24.97 -1.22 -10.20
CA VAL A 320 24.39 -2.11 -11.20
C VAL A 320 24.06 -1.33 -12.46
N LEU A 321 24.84 -1.56 -13.52
CA LEU A 321 24.64 -0.96 -14.84
C LEU A 321 24.05 -1.96 -15.85
N SER A 322 23.97 -3.25 -15.48
CA SER A 322 23.54 -4.35 -16.32
C SER A 322 22.02 -4.54 -16.36
N ASP A 323 21.48 -4.82 -17.54
CA ASP A 323 20.07 -5.16 -17.70
C ASP A 323 19.74 -6.55 -17.10
N TYR A 324 18.47 -6.75 -16.73
CA TYR A 324 17.93 -8.00 -16.17
C TYR A 324 18.59 -8.46 -14.87
N PHE A 325 19.21 -7.54 -14.13
CA PHE A 325 19.80 -7.84 -12.84
C PHE A 325 18.74 -8.24 -11.81
N MET A 326 19.08 -9.19 -10.93
CA MET A 326 18.25 -9.50 -9.77
C MET A 326 19.07 -9.56 -8.49
N ALA A 327 18.50 -9.09 -7.39
CA ALA A 327 19.01 -9.34 -6.05
C ALA A 327 17.91 -9.92 -5.18
N ILE A 328 18.19 -11.03 -4.50
CA ILE A 328 17.25 -11.70 -3.60
C ILE A 328 17.94 -11.97 -2.27
N ASN A 329 17.29 -11.57 -1.18
CA ASN A 329 17.72 -11.83 0.19
C ASN A 329 19.14 -11.32 0.52
N ILE A 330 19.51 -10.12 0.10
CA ILE A 330 20.82 -9.52 0.44
C ILE A 330 20.66 -8.20 1.20
N ILE A 331 21.68 -7.85 1.99
CA ILE A 331 21.80 -6.56 2.64
C ILE A 331 22.89 -5.77 1.92
N VAL A 332 22.61 -4.52 1.54
CA VAL A 332 23.58 -3.59 0.97
C VAL A 332 23.67 -2.37 1.88
N LYS A 333 24.87 -2.05 2.35
CA LYS A 333 25.09 -1.00 3.34
C LYS A 333 26.26 -0.10 2.96
N ASN A 334 26.03 1.21 2.91
CA ASN A 334 27.14 2.15 3.03
C ASN A 334 27.39 2.44 4.52
N SER A 335 28.63 2.23 4.96
CA SER A 335 29.05 2.36 6.35
C SER A 335 29.68 3.72 6.67
N ALA A 336 29.74 4.64 5.70
CA ALA A 336 30.18 6.01 5.93
C ALA A 336 29.30 6.71 7.00
N PRO A 337 29.89 7.56 7.85
CA PRO A 337 29.16 8.19 8.95
C PRO A 337 28.19 9.25 8.46
N MET A 338 26.98 9.27 9.04
CA MET A 338 25.88 10.19 8.73
C MET A 338 26.36 11.64 8.56
N PRO A 339 25.98 12.34 7.47
CA PRO A 339 26.35 13.73 7.26
C PRO A 339 26.03 14.63 8.46
N ASP A 340 26.99 15.45 8.86
CA ASP A 340 26.91 16.36 10.02
C ASP A 340 26.71 17.83 9.62
N GLY A 341 26.55 18.10 8.33
CA GLY A 341 26.47 19.45 7.76
C GLY A 341 27.80 20.22 7.71
N LYS A 342 28.91 19.63 8.19
CA LYS A 342 30.25 20.24 8.20
C LYS A 342 31.14 19.64 7.12
N ARG A 343 31.08 18.31 6.94
CA ARG A 343 31.86 17.58 5.93
C ARG A 343 31.30 17.84 4.53
N LYS A 344 32.14 18.36 3.63
CA LYS A 344 31.81 18.44 2.20
C LYS A 344 31.85 17.04 1.58
N GLY A 345 30.90 16.72 0.70
CA GLY A 345 30.88 15.43 0.00
C GLY A 345 30.54 14.23 0.89
N ALA A 346 29.78 14.42 1.98
CA ALA A 346 29.44 13.36 2.93
C ALA A 346 28.35 12.40 2.43
N GLN A 347 27.77 12.61 1.24
CA GLN A 347 26.80 11.71 0.63
C GLN A 347 27.44 10.34 0.37
N ALA A 348 26.69 9.27 0.60
CA ALA A 348 27.24 7.93 0.61
C ALA A 348 26.17 6.89 0.24
N LEU A 349 26.22 6.43 -1.01
CA LEU A 349 25.20 5.53 -1.55
C LEU A 349 25.41 4.10 -1.07
N SER A 350 24.34 3.42 -0.68
CA SER A 350 24.35 1.95 -0.58
C SER A 350 24.31 1.32 -1.97
N MET A 351 23.46 1.84 -2.86
CA MET A 351 23.24 1.26 -4.17
C MET A 351 23.03 2.32 -5.25
N ARG A 352 23.53 2.04 -6.45
CA ARG A 352 23.13 2.66 -7.71
C ARG A 352 22.58 1.59 -8.66
N ILE A 353 21.42 1.84 -9.26
CA ILE A 353 20.83 0.99 -10.30
C ILE A 353 20.48 1.82 -11.54
N SER A 354 21.08 1.46 -12.68
CA SER A 354 20.81 2.05 -14.00
C SER A 354 20.51 1.01 -15.09
N GLY A 355 20.64 -0.27 -14.78
CA GLY A 355 20.35 -1.37 -15.70
C GLY A 355 18.84 -1.60 -15.83
N ASN A 356 18.34 -1.75 -17.05
CA ASN A 356 16.92 -1.88 -17.30
C ASN A 356 16.37 -3.26 -16.90
N LYS A 357 15.10 -3.32 -16.49
CA LYS A 357 14.39 -4.55 -16.12
C LYS A 357 15.05 -5.27 -14.93
N ALA A 358 15.48 -4.52 -13.92
CA ALA A 358 16.07 -5.06 -12.71
C ALA A 358 15.03 -5.29 -11.60
N ALA A 359 15.26 -6.30 -10.75
CA ALA A 359 14.35 -6.62 -9.65
C ALA A 359 15.05 -6.95 -8.33
N PHE A 360 14.46 -6.53 -7.23
CA PHE A 360 14.96 -6.68 -5.86
C PHE A 360 13.89 -7.30 -4.99
N TYR A 361 14.19 -8.43 -4.36
CA TYR A 361 13.25 -9.19 -3.53
C TYR A 361 13.82 -9.37 -2.14
N ASN A 362 13.07 -8.94 -1.11
CA ASN A 362 13.47 -9.07 0.29
C ASN A 362 14.91 -8.58 0.55
N CYS A 363 15.28 -7.44 -0.05
CA CYS A 363 16.59 -6.83 0.11
C CYS A 363 16.53 -5.70 1.15
N LYS A 364 17.65 -5.44 1.83
CA LYS A 364 17.75 -4.33 2.79
C LYS A 364 18.85 -3.36 2.39
N PHE A 365 18.52 -2.08 2.32
CA PHE A 365 19.42 -1.00 1.92
C PHE A 365 19.62 -0.05 3.09
N TYR A 366 20.86 0.08 3.55
CA TYR A 366 21.22 0.93 4.68
C TYR A 366 22.16 2.04 4.24
N GLY A 367 21.78 3.28 4.54
CA GLY A 367 22.58 4.47 4.28
C GLY A 367 21.97 5.68 4.98
N TYR A 368 22.49 6.87 4.67
CA TYR A 368 21.98 8.12 5.23
C TYR A 368 21.51 9.06 4.13
N GLN A 369 22.37 9.94 3.63
CA GLN A 369 22.03 10.82 2.51
C GLN A 369 22.31 10.07 1.21
N ASP A 370 21.35 10.13 0.29
CA ASP A 370 21.43 9.52 -1.04
C ASP A 370 21.56 7.98 -0.99
N THR A 371 20.89 7.27 -0.05
CA THR A 371 21.03 5.80 0.12
C THR A 371 20.91 4.99 -1.18
N ILE A 372 19.94 5.31 -2.04
CA ILE A 372 19.71 4.65 -3.34
C ILE A 372 19.66 5.69 -4.46
N CYS A 373 20.55 5.53 -5.44
CA CYS A 373 20.41 6.14 -6.75
C CYS A 373 19.63 5.19 -7.68
N ASP A 374 18.32 5.40 -7.75
CA ASP A 374 17.41 4.74 -8.68
C ASP A 374 17.38 5.53 -10.00
N ASP A 375 18.44 5.33 -10.78
CA ASP A 375 18.96 6.23 -11.82
C ASP A 375 18.08 6.23 -13.09
N THR A 376 18.18 5.20 -13.92
CA THR A 376 17.38 5.05 -15.16
C THR A 376 17.05 3.59 -15.40
N GLY A 377 15.91 3.31 -16.06
CA GLY A 377 15.46 1.95 -16.35
C GLY A 377 14.14 1.59 -15.66
N ASN A 378 13.63 0.39 -15.95
CA ASN A 378 12.46 -0.17 -15.29
C ASN A 378 12.91 -1.04 -14.11
N HIS A 379 12.53 -0.67 -12.89
CA HIS A 379 12.96 -1.38 -11.68
C HIS A 379 11.77 -1.84 -10.84
N PHE A 380 11.94 -2.96 -10.15
CA PHE A 380 10.91 -3.51 -9.26
C PHE A 380 11.51 -3.90 -7.92
N PHE A 381 10.96 -3.36 -6.84
CA PHE A 381 11.36 -3.66 -5.46
C PHE A 381 10.17 -4.28 -4.75
N LYS A 382 10.33 -5.51 -4.23
CA LYS A 382 9.28 -6.20 -3.47
C LYS A 382 9.80 -6.62 -2.10
N ASP A 383 9.01 -6.37 -1.07
CA ASP A 383 9.29 -6.77 0.32
C ASP A 383 10.65 -6.23 0.84
N CYS A 384 11.10 -5.10 0.31
CA CYS A 384 12.40 -4.54 0.65
C CYS A 384 12.31 -3.66 1.91
N TYR A 385 13.48 -3.33 2.45
CA TYR A 385 13.65 -2.34 3.50
C TYR A 385 14.68 -1.29 3.05
N ILE A 386 14.36 -0.01 3.16
CA ILE A 386 15.25 1.09 2.75
C ILE A 386 15.33 2.08 3.88
N GLU A 387 16.55 2.35 4.36
CA GLU A 387 16.82 3.33 5.41
C GLU A 387 17.59 4.55 4.89
N GLY A 388 17.21 5.74 5.33
CA GLY A 388 17.95 6.95 5.00
C GLY A 388 17.46 8.20 5.70
N THR A 389 18.00 9.34 5.27
CA THR A 389 17.79 10.65 5.90
C THR A 389 17.24 11.68 4.92
N PHE A 390 18.04 12.04 3.91
CA PHE A 390 17.77 13.11 2.97
C PHE A 390 18.00 12.61 1.55
N ASP A 391 17.02 12.85 0.68
CA ASP A 391 16.96 12.39 -0.71
C ASP A 391 17.38 10.92 -0.89
N PHE A 392 17.03 10.08 0.09
CA PHE A 392 17.66 8.76 0.16
C PHE A 392 17.17 7.78 -0.91
N ILE A 393 16.15 8.16 -1.69
CA ILE A 393 15.83 7.57 -3.00
C ILE A 393 15.79 8.70 -4.04
N PHE A 394 16.70 8.68 -5.01
CA PHE A 394 16.79 9.74 -6.03
C PHE A 394 17.19 9.20 -7.40
N GLY A 395 16.95 9.99 -8.45
CA GLY A 395 17.17 9.58 -9.84
C GLY A 395 15.92 9.74 -10.70
N SER A 396 15.89 9.09 -11.86
CA SER A 396 14.81 9.14 -12.85
C SER A 396 14.34 7.76 -13.31
N GLY A 397 14.51 6.74 -12.46
CA GLY A 397 14.01 5.39 -12.74
C GLY A 397 12.49 5.37 -12.94
N ARG A 398 12.01 4.34 -13.64
CA ARG A 398 10.59 3.97 -13.67
C ARG A 398 10.41 2.78 -12.76
N SER A 399 10.04 3.04 -11.52
CA SER A 399 10.19 2.06 -10.45
C SER A 399 8.91 1.83 -9.67
N LEU A 400 8.61 0.54 -9.43
CA LEU A 400 7.55 0.11 -8.54
C LEU A 400 8.15 -0.50 -7.28
N TYR A 401 7.86 0.12 -6.14
CA TYR A 401 8.16 -0.36 -4.81
C TYR A 401 6.87 -0.94 -4.22
N LEU A 402 6.82 -2.26 -4.07
CA LEU A 402 5.66 -3.01 -3.59
C LEU A 402 5.97 -3.60 -2.21
N SER A 403 5.09 -3.40 -1.24
CA SER A 403 5.23 -3.98 0.11
C SER A 403 6.59 -3.67 0.77
N THR A 404 7.15 -2.51 0.46
CA THR A 404 8.49 -2.09 0.90
C THR A 404 8.38 -1.15 2.11
N GLN A 405 9.26 -1.34 3.10
CA GLN A 405 9.37 -0.45 4.24
C GLN A 405 10.43 0.64 3.97
N LEU A 406 10.02 1.89 4.14
CA LEU A 406 10.86 3.08 4.08
C LEU A 406 11.05 3.58 5.51
N ASN A 407 12.28 3.52 6.02
CA ASN A 407 12.62 3.92 7.38
C ASN A 407 13.47 5.19 7.37
N VAL A 408 12.95 6.26 7.95
CA VAL A 408 13.64 7.54 7.99
C VAL A 408 14.29 7.74 9.35
N VAL A 409 15.59 8.08 9.39
CA VAL A 409 16.34 8.17 10.65
C VAL A 409 16.83 9.58 10.97
N GLY A 410 16.84 9.90 12.26
CA GLY A 410 17.40 11.15 12.80
C GLY A 410 16.51 12.38 12.66
N ASP A 411 16.87 13.45 13.37
CA ASP A 411 16.04 14.65 13.53
C ASP A 411 16.32 15.77 12.51
N GLY A 412 15.30 16.59 12.25
CA GLY A 412 15.38 17.76 11.39
C GLY A 412 14.78 17.51 10.02
N LEU A 413 15.19 18.29 9.02
CA LEU A 413 14.67 18.14 7.67
C LEU A 413 15.07 16.78 7.10
N ARG A 414 14.07 15.97 6.74
CA ARG A 414 14.25 14.65 6.15
C ARG A 414 13.38 14.52 4.91
N VAL A 415 13.91 13.88 3.87
CA VAL A 415 13.23 13.77 2.57
C VAL A 415 13.46 12.37 2.04
N ILE A 416 12.37 11.67 1.72
CA ILE A 416 12.44 10.30 1.20
C ILE A 416 12.88 10.32 -0.26
N THR A 417 12.11 10.98 -1.14
CA THR A 417 12.37 10.94 -2.58
C THR A 417 12.81 12.26 -3.17
N ALA A 418 13.73 12.21 -4.14
CA ALA A 418 14.12 13.32 -4.98
C ALA A 418 14.11 12.90 -6.47
N HIS A 419 12.93 12.83 -7.07
CA HIS A 419 12.77 12.38 -8.46
C HIS A 419 13.22 13.45 -9.47
N ALA A 420 13.95 13.02 -10.50
CA ALA A 420 14.67 13.84 -11.46
C ALA A 420 13.98 13.94 -12.84
N GLY A 421 12.66 13.80 -12.89
CA GLY A 421 11.88 13.92 -14.13
C GLY A 421 11.97 15.32 -14.73
N LYS A 422 12.11 15.40 -16.06
CA LYS A 422 12.39 16.66 -16.78
C LYS A 422 11.27 17.09 -17.70
N SER A 423 10.35 16.20 -18.07
CA SER A 423 9.21 16.53 -18.94
C SER A 423 7.95 15.74 -18.60
N THR A 424 6.81 16.22 -19.09
CA THR A 424 5.50 15.57 -18.94
C THR A 424 5.39 14.25 -19.71
N GLU A 425 6.16 14.10 -20.80
CA GLU A 425 6.16 12.94 -21.70
C GLU A 425 7.01 11.78 -21.16
N GLU A 426 7.96 12.05 -20.27
CA GLU A 426 8.80 11.01 -19.66
C GLU A 426 7.95 10.00 -18.89
N LYS A 427 8.23 8.71 -19.11
CA LYS A 427 7.54 7.61 -18.40
C LYS A 427 8.21 7.26 -17.07
N SER A 428 9.27 7.98 -16.68
CA SER A 428 9.95 7.84 -15.39
C SER A 428 9.03 8.23 -14.24
N GLY A 429 9.31 7.71 -13.06
CA GLY A 429 8.53 7.97 -11.86
C GLY A 429 8.64 6.85 -10.85
N TYR A 430 8.33 7.17 -9.60
CA TYR A 430 8.32 6.21 -8.51
C TYR A 430 6.89 5.94 -8.04
N SER A 431 6.53 4.67 -7.93
CA SER A 431 5.26 4.23 -7.36
C SER A 431 5.54 3.36 -6.13
N PHE A 432 5.14 3.84 -4.95
CA PHE A 432 5.18 3.11 -3.70
C PHE A 432 3.77 2.59 -3.40
N VAL A 433 3.60 1.28 -3.47
CA VAL A 433 2.28 0.63 -3.39
C VAL A 433 2.28 -0.36 -2.23
N HIS A 434 1.33 -0.24 -1.31
CA HIS A 434 1.27 -1.08 -0.11
C HIS A 434 2.55 -1.02 0.74
N CYS A 435 3.23 0.12 0.73
CA CYS A 435 4.46 0.34 1.47
C CYS A 435 4.17 0.79 2.91
N LYS A 436 5.24 0.95 3.69
CA LYS A 436 5.17 1.55 5.03
C LYS A 436 6.25 2.62 5.19
N VAL A 437 5.88 3.83 5.59
CA VAL A 437 6.78 4.91 5.97
C VAL A 437 6.85 4.99 7.50
N THR A 438 8.01 4.61 8.04
CA THR A 438 8.35 4.70 9.46
C THR A 438 9.54 5.62 9.68
N GLY A 439 9.84 5.92 10.93
CA GLY A 439 11.07 6.61 11.25
C GLY A 439 11.13 7.12 12.68
N THR A 440 12.20 7.84 12.96
CA THR A 440 12.39 8.61 14.19
C THR A 440 12.48 10.10 13.88
N GLY A 441 12.04 10.94 14.82
CA GLY A 441 12.12 12.39 14.71
C GLY A 441 10.89 13.07 14.10
N THR A 442 11.03 14.37 13.82
CA THR A 442 9.97 15.24 13.27
C THR A 442 10.48 15.95 12.01
N GLY A 443 9.62 16.10 10.99
CA GLY A 443 9.96 16.86 9.78
C GLY A 443 10.34 16.00 8.57
N ILE A 444 9.74 14.81 8.45
CA ILE A 444 9.92 13.90 7.32
C ILE A 444 8.96 14.27 6.19
N TYR A 445 9.50 14.51 5.00
CA TYR A 445 8.72 14.74 3.79
C TYR A 445 8.81 13.52 2.87
N LEU A 446 7.69 13.21 2.22
CA LEU A 446 7.58 12.13 1.23
C LEU A 446 8.48 12.36 0.02
N GLY A 447 8.75 13.62 -0.30
CA GLY A 447 9.71 13.96 -1.34
C GLY A 447 9.85 15.45 -1.59
N ARG A 448 10.76 15.77 -2.51
CA ARG A 448 10.94 17.09 -3.11
C ARG A 448 11.22 16.96 -4.61
N ALA A 449 10.96 18.02 -5.36
CA ALA A 449 11.33 18.09 -6.76
C ALA A 449 12.86 18.24 -6.89
N TRP A 450 13.56 17.28 -7.51
CA TRP A 450 14.98 17.48 -7.87
C TRP A 450 15.11 18.20 -9.22
N MET A 451 14.25 17.85 -10.18
CA MET A 451 14.17 18.46 -11.51
C MET A 451 12.76 19.04 -11.75
N SER A 452 12.49 19.51 -12.96
CA SER A 452 11.31 20.32 -13.30
C SER A 452 9.97 19.58 -13.25
N HIS A 453 9.94 18.25 -13.43
CA HIS A 453 8.71 17.45 -13.54
C HIS A 453 8.83 16.12 -12.75
N PRO A 454 8.96 16.16 -11.41
CA PRO A 454 8.99 14.95 -10.60
C PRO A 454 7.66 14.18 -10.69
N LYS A 455 7.74 12.85 -10.66
CA LYS A 455 6.59 11.94 -10.67
C LYS A 455 6.76 10.92 -9.56
N VAL A 456 6.02 11.11 -8.46
CA VAL A 456 6.10 10.21 -7.30
C VAL A 456 4.68 9.98 -6.77
N VAL A 457 4.32 8.71 -6.61
CA VAL A 457 3.02 8.28 -6.10
C VAL A 457 3.22 7.36 -4.91
N TYR A 458 2.54 7.65 -3.81
CA TYR A 458 2.35 6.72 -2.70
C TYR A 458 0.88 6.28 -2.71
N ALA A 459 0.61 4.99 -2.88
CA ALA A 459 -0.73 4.43 -2.91
C ALA A 459 -0.87 3.30 -1.89
N TYR A 460 -1.97 3.28 -1.14
CA TYR A 460 -2.25 2.29 -0.10
C TYR A 460 -1.07 2.13 0.88
N THR A 461 -0.37 3.24 1.16
CA THR A 461 0.87 3.23 1.93
C THR A 461 0.59 3.70 3.35
N ASP A 462 1.02 2.91 4.32
CA ASP A 462 0.96 3.24 5.74
C ASP A 462 1.98 4.31 6.08
N MET A 463 1.56 5.47 6.59
CA MET A 463 2.48 6.55 6.97
C MET A 463 2.37 6.84 8.46
N SER A 464 3.43 6.59 9.23
CA SER A 464 3.41 6.94 10.66
C SER A 464 3.35 8.46 10.89
N SER A 465 3.01 8.87 12.12
CA SER A 465 2.83 10.29 12.52
C SER A 465 4.07 11.17 12.34
N VAL A 466 5.23 10.58 12.05
CA VAL A 466 6.49 11.27 11.79
C VAL A 466 6.50 12.00 10.44
N VAL A 467 5.62 11.60 9.50
CA VAL A 467 5.47 12.28 8.20
C VAL A 467 4.80 13.64 8.40
N ASN A 468 5.46 14.68 7.88
CA ASN A 468 4.99 16.05 7.94
C ASN A 468 3.60 16.15 7.28
N PRO A 469 2.61 16.81 7.93
CA PRO A 469 1.27 16.96 7.37
C PRO A 469 1.21 17.60 5.98
N SER A 470 2.22 18.40 5.61
CA SER A 470 2.33 18.98 4.26
C SER A 470 2.59 17.94 3.18
N GLY A 471 3.04 16.73 3.55
CA GLY A 471 3.41 15.63 2.66
C GLY A 471 4.72 15.90 1.93
N TRP A 472 4.78 16.99 1.17
CA TRP A 472 5.85 17.31 0.23
C TRP A 472 6.64 18.55 0.64
N HIS A 473 7.95 18.51 0.45
CA HIS A 473 8.81 19.66 0.72
C HIS A 473 8.79 20.60 -0.48
N LYS A 474 8.44 21.86 -0.27
CA LYS A 474 8.46 22.88 -1.33
C LYS A 474 9.90 23.15 -1.75
N ASN A 475 10.20 22.97 -3.03
CA ASN A 475 11.47 23.44 -3.59
C ASN A 475 11.28 24.89 -4.07
N THR A 476 12.21 25.78 -3.73
CA THR A 476 12.16 27.21 -4.12
C THR A 476 12.53 27.44 -5.60
N GLN A 477 12.92 26.39 -6.32
CA GLN A 477 13.41 26.45 -7.70
C GLN A 477 12.40 26.02 -8.78
N THR A 478 11.20 25.57 -8.41
CA THR A 478 10.20 25.06 -9.37
C THR A 478 8.94 25.92 -9.39
N GLU A 479 8.50 26.35 -10.57
CA GLU A 479 7.26 27.09 -10.76
C GLU A 479 6.03 26.28 -10.29
N PRO A 480 5.05 26.92 -9.61
CA PRO A 480 3.80 26.26 -9.23
C PRO A 480 3.08 25.67 -10.45
N GLY A 481 2.72 24.38 -10.41
CA GLY A 481 1.89 23.72 -11.44
C GLY A 481 2.58 22.68 -12.34
N ARG A 482 3.89 22.46 -12.21
CA ARG A 482 4.65 21.50 -13.06
C ARG A 482 4.99 20.15 -12.39
N CYS A 483 4.52 19.92 -11.17
CA CYS A 483 4.82 18.71 -10.38
C CYS A 483 3.61 17.76 -10.31
N SER A 484 3.84 16.46 -10.52
CA SER A 484 2.84 15.39 -10.30
C SER A 484 3.27 14.54 -9.12
N MET A 485 2.92 14.99 -7.91
CA MET A 485 3.26 14.33 -6.66
C MET A 485 1.97 14.03 -5.90
N GLU A 486 1.68 12.74 -5.69
CA GLU A 486 0.40 12.28 -5.14
C GLU A 486 0.64 11.28 -4.00
N SER A 487 -0.18 11.36 -2.96
CA SER A 487 -0.18 10.44 -1.84
C SER A 487 -1.61 10.08 -1.47
N ILE A 488 -1.90 8.79 -1.44
CA ILE A 488 -3.16 8.19 -0.98
C ILE A 488 -2.76 7.24 0.15
N SER A 489 -3.07 7.60 1.39
CA SER A 489 -2.70 6.81 2.56
C SER A 489 -3.91 6.04 3.09
N ASP A 490 -3.67 4.84 3.64
CA ASP A 490 -4.72 4.10 4.36
C ASP A 490 -5.07 4.79 5.70
N GLN A 491 -4.21 5.72 6.18
CA GLN A 491 -4.41 6.53 7.38
C GLN A 491 -5.23 7.81 7.19
N ASP A 492 -5.72 8.11 5.98
CA ASP A 492 -6.62 9.27 5.76
C ASP A 492 -7.98 9.11 6.46
N GLN A 493 -8.19 8.03 7.23
CA GLN A 493 -9.30 7.86 8.16
C GLN A 493 -8.99 8.29 9.62
N ASP A 494 -7.75 8.68 9.96
CA ASP A 494 -7.25 8.68 11.36
C ASP A 494 -6.80 10.06 11.93
N ARG A 495 -7.10 11.21 11.32
CA ARG A 495 -6.71 12.55 11.86
C ARG A 495 -7.87 13.41 12.36
N GLU A 496 -8.45 13.01 13.49
CA GLU A 496 -9.34 13.85 14.30
C GLU A 496 -8.53 14.74 15.27
N LYS A 497 -7.85 15.78 14.75
CA LYS A 497 -7.61 17.12 15.38
C LYS A 497 -6.56 17.96 14.63
N LYS A 498 -7.07 19.02 13.96
CA LYS A 498 -6.44 20.26 13.45
C LYS A 498 -5.49 20.19 12.22
N ARG A 499 -6.05 20.76 11.14
CA ARG A 499 -5.50 21.45 9.95
C ARG A 499 -5.17 20.62 8.70
N GLU A 500 -6.10 20.74 7.75
CA GLU A 500 -5.98 20.91 6.28
C GLU A 500 -4.72 20.38 5.61
N LEU A 501 -4.85 19.23 4.94
CA LEU A 501 -4.35 19.01 3.58
C LEU A 501 -5.43 18.21 2.80
N SER A 502 -5.62 18.56 1.54
CA SER A 502 -6.90 18.45 0.83
C SER A 502 -7.24 17.07 0.26
N ILE A 503 -8.34 16.49 0.75
CA ILE A 503 -9.43 15.94 -0.09
C ILE A 503 -10.72 16.53 0.48
N HIS A 504 -11.33 17.49 -0.23
CA HIS A 504 -12.56 18.14 0.23
C HIS A 504 -13.77 17.23 0.00
N LYS A 505 -14.42 16.83 1.09
CA LYS A 505 -15.89 16.75 1.27
C LYS A 505 -16.15 16.61 2.78
N THR A 506 -16.31 17.74 3.48
CA THR A 506 -16.67 17.74 4.92
C THR A 506 -18.10 18.24 5.12
N LEU A 507 -18.93 17.34 5.65
CA LEU A 507 -20.27 17.61 6.19
C LEU A 507 -20.25 18.75 7.23
N THR A 508 -21.25 19.62 7.14
CA THR A 508 -21.68 20.69 8.07
C THR A 508 -20.77 21.92 8.25
N THR A 509 -21.31 23.10 7.92
CA THR A 509 -22.09 23.98 8.82
C THR A 509 -23.22 24.60 8.01
#